data_AF-A0A8S2DAV7-F1
#
_entry.id   AF-A0A8S2DAV7-F1
#
_cell.length_a   1.000
_cell.length_b   1.000
_cell.length_c   1.000
_cell.angle_alpha   90.00
_cell.angle_beta   90.00
_cell.angle_gamma   90.00
#
_symmetry.space_group_name_H-M   'P 1'
#
loop_
_entity.id
_entity.type
_entity.pdbx_description
1 polymer ?
#
loop_
_entity_poly.entity_id
_entity_poly.type
_entity_poly.pdbx_seq_one_letter_code
_entity_poly.pdbx_strand_id
1 'polypeptide(L)'
;MILLSQVEYIGVCSRLLYVFSRMSNDGDVDKWLELIKDCKYLPETDLKKLCTIISDILFEESNVQPVFSPVTICGDVHGQYYDVQELFKTGGYPPDTQYIFMGDFVDRGYYSLETLTQLLVFKAKWPHRLTLLRGNHESRQVTQVYGFYDECMKKYGNANLWRFCCRLFDLMPIGALIDNTVLCIHGM
;
A
#
# COMPACT_ATOMS: atom_id res chain seq x y z
N MET A 1 -33.99 -4.48 -22.69
CA MET A 1 -32.65 -4.02 -23.13
C MET A 1 -31.86 -3.71 -21.87
N ILE A 2 -31.47 -4.77 -21.15
CA ILE A 2 -30.81 -4.71 -19.84
C ILE A 2 -29.31 -4.82 -20.10
N LEU A 3 -28.54 -3.98 -19.39
CA LEU A 3 -27.12 -3.74 -19.55
C LEU A 3 -26.30 -5.05 -19.59
N LEU A 4 -25.75 -5.36 -20.75
CA LEU A 4 -24.67 -6.35 -20.94
C LEU A 4 -23.27 -5.73 -20.78
N SER A 5 -23.14 -4.45 -20.40
CA SER A 5 -21.86 -3.73 -20.44
C SER A 5 -21.08 -3.65 -19.12
N GLN A 6 -21.54 -4.27 -18.03
CA GLN A 6 -20.79 -4.29 -16.75
C GLN A 6 -20.12 -5.64 -16.45
N VAL A 7 -20.36 -6.68 -17.24
CA VAL A 7 -19.87 -8.05 -16.95
C VAL A 7 -18.55 -8.36 -17.69
N GLU A 8 -18.16 -7.60 -18.71
CA GLU A 8 -16.96 -7.90 -19.51
C GLU A 8 -15.64 -7.31 -18.96
N TYR A 9 -15.69 -6.43 -17.95
CA TYR A 9 -14.48 -5.95 -17.23
C TYR A 9 -14.23 -6.68 -15.90
N ILE A 10 -15.04 -7.70 -15.59
CA ILE A 10 -14.78 -8.66 -14.52
C ILE A 10 -14.02 -9.84 -15.14
N GLY A 11 -12.89 -9.56 -15.78
CA GLY A 11 -11.86 -10.55 -16.04
C GLY A 11 -11.10 -10.86 -14.74
N VAL A 12 -11.83 -11.19 -13.67
CA VAL A 12 -11.21 -11.64 -12.42
C VAL A 12 -10.59 -12.99 -12.74
N CYS A 13 -9.27 -13.00 -12.98
CA CYS A 13 -8.51 -14.22 -13.11
C CYS A 13 -8.87 -15.11 -11.91
N SER A 14 -9.12 -16.40 -12.13
CA SER A 14 -9.44 -17.39 -11.09
C SER A 14 -8.44 -17.37 -9.92
N ARG A 15 -7.26 -16.78 -10.14
CA ARG A 15 -6.21 -16.50 -9.16
C ARG A 15 -6.52 -15.36 -8.19
N LEU A 16 -7.21 -14.29 -8.59
CA LEU A 16 -7.66 -13.22 -7.68
C LEU A 16 -8.73 -13.73 -6.73
N LEU A 17 -9.71 -14.51 -7.22
CA LEU A 17 -10.66 -15.23 -6.36
C LEU A 17 -9.96 -16.22 -5.42
N TYR A 18 -8.85 -16.83 -5.85
CA TYR A 18 -8.02 -17.69 -5.02
C TYR A 18 -7.22 -16.92 -3.96
N VAL A 19 -6.69 -15.74 -4.28
CA VAL A 19 -6.06 -14.81 -3.32
C VAL A 19 -7.11 -14.33 -2.31
N PHE A 20 -8.28 -13.88 -2.76
CA PHE A 20 -9.42 -13.55 -1.90
C PHE A 20 -9.88 -14.72 -1.04
N SER A 21 -9.86 -15.95 -1.56
CA SER A 21 -10.18 -17.17 -0.80
C SER A 21 -9.10 -17.53 0.22
N ARG A 22 -7.82 -17.19 -0.02
CA ARG A 22 -6.72 -17.30 0.96
C ARG A 22 -6.66 -16.15 1.97
N MET A 23 -7.31 -15.02 1.67
CA MET A 23 -7.59 -13.95 2.63
C MET A 23 -8.64 -14.33 3.68
N SER A 24 -8.96 -15.63 3.83
CA SER A 24 -9.76 -16.23 4.90
C SER A 24 -9.06 -16.20 6.28
N ASN A 25 -8.35 -15.11 6.56
CA ASN A 25 -7.86 -14.73 7.88
C ASN A 25 -8.13 -13.23 8.12
N ASP A 26 -9.37 -12.80 7.84
CA ASP A 26 -9.86 -11.43 8.10
C ASP A 26 -9.49 -10.96 9.53
N GLY A 27 -9.50 -11.91 10.49
CA GLY A 27 -9.09 -11.66 11.88
C GLY A 27 -7.63 -11.22 12.07
N ASP A 28 -6.68 -11.63 11.21
CA ASP A 28 -5.29 -11.15 11.30
C ASP A 28 -5.21 -9.69 10.82
N VAL A 29 -5.88 -9.36 9.71
CA VAL A 29 -5.88 -8.01 9.12
C VAL A 29 -6.58 -7.01 10.05
N ASP A 30 -7.71 -7.39 10.62
CA ASP A 30 -8.43 -6.57 11.61
C ASP A 30 -7.60 -6.31 12.87
N LYS A 31 -6.93 -7.35 13.37
CA LYS A 31 -6.01 -7.21 14.50
C LYS A 31 -4.86 -6.25 14.17
N TRP A 32 -4.31 -6.31 12.97
CA TRP A 32 -3.24 -5.40 12.54
C TRP A 32 -3.73 -3.96 12.46
N LEU A 33 -4.95 -3.73 11.98
CA LEU A 33 -5.56 -2.40 11.95
C LEU A 33 -5.66 -1.76 13.34
N GLU A 34 -6.10 -2.53 14.35
CA GLU A 34 -6.18 -2.03 15.71
C GLU A 34 -4.79 -1.68 16.28
N LEU A 35 -3.76 -2.50 16.00
CA LEU A 35 -2.39 -2.18 16.42
C LEU A 35 -1.87 -0.90 15.76
N ILE A 36 -2.14 -0.73 14.47
CA ILE A 36 -1.70 0.44 13.72
C ILE A 36 -2.37 1.72 14.26
N LYS A 37 -3.67 1.68 14.60
CA LYS A 37 -4.38 2.86 15.17
C LYS A 37 -3.66 3.43 16.40
N ASP A 38 -3.05 2.56 17.21
CA ASP A 38 -2.24 2.93 18.38
C ASP A 38 -0.82 3.42 18.02
N CYS A 39 -0.50 3.62 16.73
CA CYS A 39 0.84 3.91 16.22
C CYS A 39 1.88 2.83 16.61
N LYS A 40 1.46 1.56 16.64
CA LYS A 40 2.35 0.42 16.90
C LYS A 40 2.74 -0.26 15.59
N TYR A 41 3.95 -0.80 15.56
CA TYR A 41 4.43 -1.63 14.47
C TYR A 41 4.14 -3.12 14.71
N LEU A 42 4.00 -3.88 13.63
CA LEU A 42 3.67 -5.31 13.69
C LEU A 42 4.88 -6.16 14.11
N PRO A 43 4.68 -7.27 14.84
CA PRO A 43 5.73 -8.28 15.03
C PRO A 43 6.31 -8.75 13.69
N GLU A 44 7.60 -9.13 13.66
CA GLU A 44 8.30 -9.52 12.42
C GLU A 44 7.55 -10.63 11.64
N THR A 45 6.98 -11.60 12.36
CA THR A 45 6.20 -12.69 11.78
C THR A 45 4.95 -12.22 11.06
N ASP A 46 4.26 -11.24 11.65
CA ASP A 46 3.00 -10.72 11.13
C ASP A 46 3.25 -9.79 9.95
N LEU A 47 4.27 -8.94 10.05
CA LEU A 47 4.65 -8.10 8.91
C LEU A 47 5.15 -8.94 7.73
N LYS A 48 5.88 -10.03 7.99
CA LYS A 48 6.28 -10.95 6.91
C LYS A 48 5.06 -11.55 6.20
N LYS A 49 4.02 -11.95 6.95
CA LYS A 49 2.75 -12.42 6.36
C LYS A 49 2.08 -11.32 5.53
N LEU A 50 2.00 -10.10 6.07
CA LEU A 50 1.46 -8.95 5.35
C LEU A 50 2.23 -8.71 4.04
N CYS A 51 3.56 -8.74 4.07
CA CYS A 51 4.37 -8.60 2.86
C CYS A 51 4.09 -9.69 1.83
N THR A 52 3.87 -10.94 2.25
CA THR A 52 3.47 -12.01 1.33
C THR A 52 2.12 -11.70 0.69
N ILE A 53 1.12 -11.31 1.48
CA ILE A 53 -0.22 -10.95 0.98
C ILE A 53 -0.14 -9.80 -0.03
N ILE A 54 0.61 -8.75 0.30
CA ILE A 54 0.78 -7.61 -0.62
C ILE A 54 1.56 -7.99 -1.87
N SER A 55 2.58 -8.85 -1.76
CA SER A 55 3.31 -9.32 -2.93
C SER A 55 2.38 -10.03 -3.91
N ASP A 56 1.47 -10.87 -3.41
CA ASP A 56 0.48 -11.57 -4.24
C ASP A 56 -0.50 -10.58 -4.91
N ILE A 57 -0.93 -9.53 -4.20
CA ILE A 57 -1.79 -8.48 -4.75
C ILE A 57 -1.06 -7.67 -5.84
N LEU A 58 0.13 -7.17 -5.54
CA LEU A 58 0.91 -6.33 -6.46
C LEU A 58 1.38 -7.10 -7.69
N PHE A 59 1.58 -8.42 -7.59
CA PHE A 59 1.98 -9.24 -8.74
C PHE A 59 0.87 -9.36 -9.80
N GLU A 60 -0.39 -9.29 -9.39
CA GLU A 60 -1.53 -9.30 -10.31
C GLU A 60 -1.86 -7.88 -10.83
N GLU A 61 -1.23 -6.85 -10.26
CA GLU A 61 -1.41 -5.46 -10.66
C GLU A 61 -0.57 -5.13 -11.90
N SER A 62 -1.18 -4.43 -12.86
CA SER A 62 -0.47 -3.79 -13.97
C SER A 62 0.48 -2.68 -13.49
N ASN A 63 1.58 -2.48 -14.21
CA ASN A 63 2.52 -1.39 -13.96
C ASN A 63 1.88 0.00 -14.01
N VAL A 64 0.84 0.16 -14.85
CA VAL A 64 -0.03 1.34 -14.90
C VAL A 64 -1.43 0.91 -14.50
N GLN A 65 -1.89 1.36 -13.34
CA GLN A 65 -3.18 0.96 -12.78
C GLN A 65 -4.33 1.81 -13.34
N PRO A 66 -5.34 1.22 -13.99
CA PRO A 66 -6.56 1.97 -14.32
C PRO A 66 -7.33 2.28 -13.03
N VAL A 67 -7.75 3.53 -12.88
CA VAL A 67 -8.49 4.01 -11.70
C VAL A 67 -9.71 4.82 -12.15
N PHE A 68 -10.84 4.69 -11.46
CA PHE A 68 -12.07 5.41 -11.81
C PHE A 68 -12.39 6.48 -10.77
N SER A 69 -12.90 7.63 -11.20
CA SER A 69 -13.41 8.65 -10.27
C SER A 69 -14.71 8.20 -9.57
N PRO A 70 -15.02 8.71 -8.36
CA PRO A 70 -14.25 9.67 -7.56
C PRO A 70 -13.03 9.03 -6.88
N VAL A 71 -11.91 9.75 -6.85
CA VAL A 71 -10.66 9.32 -6.22
C VAL A 71 -9.91 10.49 -5.59
N THR A 72 -9.34 10.26 -4.41
CA THR A 72 -8.47 11.23 -3.73
C THR A 72 -7.01 10.91 -4.04
N ILE A 73 -6.25 11.90 -4.48
CA ILE A 73 -4.83 11.75 -4.82
C ILE A 73 -3.98 12.33 -3.69
N CYS A 74 -3.01 11.55 -3.22
CA CYS A 74 -2.10 11.91 -2.13
C CYS A 74 -0.67 11.91 -2.66
N GLY A 75 0.07 13.00 -2.39
CA GLY A 75 1.50 13.09 -2.70
C GLY A 75 2.38 12.46 -1.61
N ASP A 76 3.60 12.99 -1.50
CA ASP A 76 4.63 12.51 -0.59
C ASP A 76 4.15 12.45 0.88
N VAL A 77 4.60 11.42 1.58
CA VAL A 77 4.20 11.16 2.96
C VAL A 77 5.39 11.21 3.92
N HIS A 78 6.54 10.66 3.53
CA HIS A 78 7.81 10.70 4.27
C HIS A 78 7.70 10.32 5.75
N GLY A 79 7.02 9.22 6.04
CA GLY A 79 6.87 8.71 7.42
C GLY A 79 6.15 9.65 8.39
N GLN A 80 5.32 10.56 7.89
CA GLN A 80 4.49 11.46 8.68
C GLN A 80 3.15 10.80 9.08
N TYR A 81 3.22 9.79 9.95
CA TYR A 81 2.07 8.97 10.34
C TYR A 81 0.84 9.76 10.81
N TYR A 82 1.05 10.80 11.62
CA TYR A 82 -0.05 11.61 12.16
C TYR A 82 -0.73 12.47 11.09
N ASP A 83 0.03 12.98 10.12
CA ASP A 83 -0.53 13.74 9.01
C ASP A 83 -1.36 12.83 8.09
N VAL A 84 -0.94 11.57 7.91
CA VAL A 84 -1.74 10.55 7.22
C VAL A 84 -3.05 10.26 7.98
N GLN A 85 -3.06 10.27 9.32
CA GLN A 85 -4.32 10.12 10.06
C GLN A 85 -5.27 11.28 9.78
N GLU A 86 -4.77 12.52 9.78
CA GLU A 86 -5.57 13.70 9.48
C GLU A 86 -6.07 13.72 8.03
N LEU A 87 -5.26 13.21 7.10
CA LEU A 87 -5.65 13.00 5.70
C LEU A 87 -6.87 12.07 5.62
N PHE A 88 -6.86 10.92 6.31
CA PHE A 88 -8.00 10.01 6.31
C PHE A 88 -9.21 10.56 7.05
N LYS A 89 -9.02 11.33 8.13
CA LYS A 89 -10.14 12.02 8.82
C LYS A 89 -10.83 13.04 7.93
N THR A 90 -10.06 13.74 7.09
CA THR A 90 -10.57 14.80 6.21
C THR A 90 -11.14 14.24 4.91
N GLY A 91 -10.44 13.30 4.27
CA GLY A 91 -10.80 12.73 2.99
C GLY A 91 -11.80 11.57 3.08
N GLY A 92 -11.94 10.95 4.26
CA GLY A 92 -12.74 9.75 4.49
C GLY A 92 -11.90 8.48 4.51
N TYR A 93 -12.31 7.50 5.31
CA TYR A 93 -11.59 6.23 5.41
C TYR A 93 -11.98 5.27 4.26
N PRO A 94 -11.06 4.42 3.77
CA PRO A 94 -11.44 3.26 2.99
C PRO A 94 -12.38 2.33 3.80
N PRO A 95 -13.34 1.63 3.18
CA PRO A 95 -13.54 1.50 1.74
C PRO A 95 -14.40 2.60 1.10
N ASP A 96 -14.95 3.51 1.89
CA ASP A 96 -15.92 4.51 1.42
C ASP A 96 -15.28 5.54 0.48
N THR A 97 -13.98 5.80 0.66
CA THR A 97 -13.18 6.67 -0.19
C THR A 97 -12.06 5.88 -0.89
N GLN A 98 -11.87 6.15 -2.18
CA GLN A 98 -10.79 5.58 -2.98
C GLN A 98 -9.59 6.52 -3.00
N TYR A 99 -8.38 5.95 -2.92
CA TYR A 99 -7.14 6.72 -2.88
C TYR A 99 -6.10 6.25 -3.91
N ILE A 100 -5.33 7.20 -4.42
CA ILE A 100 -4.04 6.97 -5.07
C ILE A 100 -2.99 7.68 -4.22
N PHE A 101 -2.03 6.94 -3.67
CA PHE A 101 -0.83 7.53 -3.09
C PHE A 101 0.30 7.47 -4.11
N MET A 102 0.96 8.60 -4.34
CA MET A 102 1.91 8.76 -5.43
C MET A 102 3.35 8.30 -5.10
N GLY A 103 3.62 7.84 -3.89
CA GLY A 103 4.95 7.33 -3.51
C GLY A 103 5.51 8.07 -2.32
N ASP A 104 6.81 7.87 -2.05
CA ASP A 104 7.55 8.51 -0.97
C ASP A 104 6.88 8.33 0.40
N PHE A 105 6.63 7.06 0.73
CA PHE A 105 6.06 6.63 2.01
C PHE A 105 7.07 6.70 3.14
N VAL A 106 8.33 6.44 2.81
CA VAL A 106 9.42 6.23 3.77
C VAL A 106 10.47 7.34 3.74
N ASP A 107 11.40 7.26 4.69
CA ASP A 107 12.48 8.20 4.97
C ASP A 107 12.04 9.58 5.47
N ARG A 108 13.01 10.36 5.99
CA ARG A 108 12.87 11.71 6.59
C ARG A 108 12.04 11.80 7.88
N GLY A 109 10.92 11.10 7.98
CA GLY A 109 10.10 10.99 9.18
C GLY A 109 10.60 9.92 10.16
N TYR A 110 10.13 9.99 11.40
CA TYR A 110 10.46 9.02 12.46
C TYR A 110 9.52 7.80 12.50
N TYR A 111 8.45 7.83 11.70
CA TYR A 111 7.38 6.82 11.69
C TYR A 111 7.17 6.22 10.29
N SER A 112 8.24 6.09 9.49
CA SER A 112 8.15 5.53 8.14
C SER A 112 7.66 4.09 8.16
N LEU A 113 8.07 3.29 9.15
CA LEU A 113 7.59 1.93 9.30
C LEU A 113 6.08 1.88 9.59
N GLU A 114 5.60 2.63 10.57
CA GLU A 114 4.18 2.64 10.96
C GLU A 114 3.32 3.13 9.79
N THR A 115 3.79 4.17 9.11
CA THR A 115 3.12 4.76 7.95
C THR A 115 3.02 3.75 6.80
N LEU A 116 4.13 3.15 6.39
CA LEU A 116 4.13 2.13 5.35
C LEU A 116 3.25 0.94 5.75
N THR A 117 3.37 0.47 6.99
CA THR A 117 2.59 -0.68 7.49
C THR A 117 1.09 -0.39 7.47
N GLN A 118 0.67 0.84 7.82
CA GLN A 118 -0.73 1.25 7.71
C GLN A 118 -1.26 1.15 6.29
N LEU A 119 -0.53 1.74 5.33
CA LEU A 119 -0.93 1.73 3.92
C LEU A 119 -0.99 0.32 3.36
N LEU A 120 -0.04 -0.55 3.74
CA LEU A 120 -0.04 -1.95 3.36
C LEU A 120 -1.23 -2.71 3.97
N VAL A 121 -1.58 -2.48 5.24
CA VAL A 121 -2.77 -3.15 5.82
C VAL A 121 -4.06 -2.67 5.17
N PHE A 122 -4.19 -1.37 4.86
CA PHE A 122 -5.31 -0.87 4.07
C PHE A 122 -5.38 -1.46 2.67
N LYS A 123 -4.22 -1.61 1.99
CA LYS A 123 -4.14 -2.29 0.69
C LYS A 123 -4.55 -3.75 0.80
N ALA A 124 -4.14 -4.45 1.85
CA ALA A 124 -4.52 -5.84 2.09
C ALA A 124 -6.03 -5.97 2.31
N LYS A 125 -6.63 -5.07 3.10
CA LYS A 125 -8.07 -5.12 3.41
C LYS A 125 -8.95 -4.68 2.25
N TRP A 126 -8.53 -3.65 1.52
CA TRP A 126 -9.30 -3.04 0.43
C TRP A 126 -8.44 -2.83 -0.82
N PRO A 127 -8.00 -3.92 -1.47
CA PRO A 127 -7.03 -3.87 -2.58
C PRO A 127 -7.50 -3.02 -3.76
N HIS A 128 -8.81 -2.97 -4.01
CA HIS A 128 -9.41 -2.19 -5.10
C HIS A 128 -9.71 -0.73 -4.74
N ARG A 129 -9.51 -0.32 -3.47
CA ARG A 129 -9.79 1.05 -3.00
C ARG A 129 -8.53 1.87 -2.76
N LEU A 130 -7.37 1.22 -2.71
CA LEU A 130 -6.10 1.87 -2.41
C LEU A 130 -5.08 1.54 -3.50
N THR A 131 -4.64 2.51 -4.29
CA THR A 131 -3.53 2.35 -5.23
C THR A 131 -2.28 2.96 -4.64
N LEU A 132 -1.20 2.18 -4.52
CA LEU A 132 0.09 2.61 -3.99
C LEU A 132 1.10 2.64 -5.13
N LEU A 133 1.52 3.82 -5.56
CA LEU A 133 2.55 3.98 -6.58
C LEU A 133 3.93 4.01 -5.95
N ARG A 134 4.93 3.61 -6.74
CA ARG A 134 6.33 3.63 -6.33
C ARG A 134 6.91 5.05 -6.44
N GLY A 135 7.46 5.57 -5.36
CA GLY A 135 8.29 6.77 -5.37
C GLY A 135 9.79 6.49 -5.47
N ASN A 136 10.60 7.55 -5.50
CA ASN A 136 12.06 7.42 -5.57
C ASN A 136 12.66 6.94 -4.24
N HIS A 137 11.98 7.23 -3.12
CA HIS A 137 12.38 6.74 -1.79
C HIS A 137 12.12 5.24 -1.60
N GLU A 138 11.25 4.61 -2.39
CA GLU A 138 11.01 3.16 -2.40
C GLU A 138 12.10 2.40 -3.19
N SER A 139 13.37 2.62 -2.84
CA SER A 139 14.53 1.96 -3.42
C SER A 139 15.56 1.57 -2.37
N ARG A 140 16.32 0.49 -2.63
CA ARG A 140 17.36 0.00 -1.71
C ARG A 140 18.42 1.05 -1.43
N GLN A 141 18.79 1.81 -2.46
CA GLN A 141 19.83 2.83 -2.37
C GLN A 141 19.41 3.98 -1.47
N VAL A 142 18.17 4.47 -1.63
CA VAL A 142 17.67 5.62 -0.86
C VAL A 142 17.36 5.20 0.58
N THR A 143 16.58 4.14 0.78
CA THR A 143 16.23 3.67 2.14
C THR A 143 17.41 3.29 3.03
N GLN A 144 18.56 2.91 2.43
CA GLN A 144 19.78 2.61 3.18
C GLN A 144 20.51 3.86 3.67
N VAL A 145 20.33 5.00 3.00
CA VAL A 145 21.02 6.26 3.30
C VAL A 145 20.14 7.20 4.13
N TYR A 146 18.84 7.20 3.91
CA TYR A 146 17.92 8.24 4.43
C TYR A 146 17.09 7.83 5.66
N GLY A 147 17.41 6.69 6.26
CA GLY A 147 17.01 6.36 7.64
C GLY A 147 16.05 5.19 7.79
N PHE A 148 15.33 4.76 6.75
CA PHE A 148 14.40 3.63 6.87
C PHE A 148 15.11 2.32 7.26
N TYR A 149 16.32 2.06 6.73
CA TYR A 149 17.13 0.91 7.13
C TYR A 149 17.46 0.93 8.63
N ASP A 150 17.92 2.07 9.14
CA ASP A 150 18.30 2.24 10.54
C ASP A 150 17.07 2.14 11.46
N GLU A 151 15.93 2.65 11.03
CA GLU A 151 14.65 2.50 11.74
C GLU A 151 14.26 1.02 11.88
N CYS A 152 14.35 0.25 10.80
CA CYS A 152 14.10 -1.20 10.81
C CYS A 152 15.05 -1.92 11.77
N MET A 153 16.35 -1.61 11.69
CA MET A 153 17.37 -2.18 12.57
C MET A 153 17.12 -1.85 14.03
N LYS A 154 16.73 -0.61 14.34
CA LYS A 154 16.46 -0.16 15.71
C LYS A 154 15.21 -0.81 16.31
N LYS A 155 14.15 -0.99 15.52
CA LYS A 155 12.86 -1.52 15.99
C LYS A 155 12.83 -3.06 16.10
N TYR A 156 13.56 -3.77 15.22
CA TYR A 156 13.52 -5.25 15.14
C TYR A 156 14.86 -5.92 15.47
N GLY A 157 15.93 -5.16 15.63
CA GLY A 157 17.27 -5.69 15.88
C GLY A 157 17.91 -6.39 14.67
N ASN A 158 17.27 -6.38 13.50
CA ASN A 158 17.78 -7.02 12.29
C ASN A 158 17.21 -6.38 10.99
N ALA A 159 17.85 -6.68 9.86
CA ALA A 159 17.52 -6.08 8.55
C ALA A 159 16.52 -6.89 7.72
N ASN A 160 15.93 -7.96 8.24
CA ASN A 160 15.02 -8.82 7.45
C ASN A 160 13.81 -8.05 6.96
N LEU A 161 13.26 -7.20 7.84
CA LEU A 161 12.11 -6.37 7.52
C LEU A 161 12.39 -5.45 6.35
N TRP A 162 13.47 -4.68 6.43
CA TRP A 162 13.91 -3.82 5.34
C TRP A 162 14.06 -4.59 4.03
N ARG A 163 14.61 -5.81 4.06
CA ARG A 163 14.71 -6.69 2.88
C ARG A 163 13.35 -7.15 2.34
N PHE A 164 12.34 -7.33 3.19
CA PHE A 164 10.97 -7.65 2.75
C PHE A 164 10.31 -6.43 2.13
N CYS A 165 10.38 -5.26 2.76
CA CYS A 165 9.86 -4.00 2.21
C CYS A 165 10.52 -3.66 0.86
N CYS A 166 11.85 -3.79 0.74
CA CYS A 166 12.52 -3.56 -0.53
C CYS A 166 12.02 -4.47 -1.66
N ARG A 167 11.64 -5.72 -1.34
CA ARG A 167 11.04 -6.62 -2.33
C ARG A 167 9.63 -6.20 -2.74
N LEU A 168 8.84 -5.64 -1.81
CA LEU A 168 7.55 -5.04 -2.12
C LEU A 168 7.69 -3.82 -3.03
N PHE A 169 8.65 -2.95 -2.74
CA PHE A 169 8.91 -1.76 -3.54
C PHE A 169 9.24 -2.10 -5.00
N ASP A 170 9.91 -3.23 -5.22
CA ASP A 170 10.23 -3.72 -6.57
C ASP A 170 8.99 -4.18 -7.36
N LEU A 171 7.85 -4.44 -6.68
CA LEU A 171 6.58 -4.86 -7.27
C LEU A 171 5.56 -3.71 -7.40
N MET A 172 5.81 -2.54 -6.81
CA MET A 172 4.83 -1.45 -6.81
C MET A 172 4.62 -0.88 -8.23
N PRO A 173 3.36 -0.58 -8.61
CA PRO A 173 3.05 0.12 -9.86
C PRO A 173 3.79 1.45 -9.99
N ILE A 174 4.15 1.81 -11.21
CA ILE A 174 4.86 3.06 -11.52
C ILE A 174 3.92 4.23 -11.83
N GLY A 175 2.65 3.93 -12.13
CA GLY A 175 1.66 4.95 -12.43
C GLY A 175 0.23 4.47 -12.31
N ALA A 176 -0.70 5.42 -12.34
CA ALA A 176 -2.13 5.20 -12.43
C ALA A 176 -2.73 6.07 -13.53
N LEU A 177 -3.76 5.57 -14.22
CA LEU A 177 -4.48 6.28 -15.25
C LEU A 177 -5.94 6.44 -14.81
N ILE A 178 -6.32 7.67 -14.45
CA ILE A 178 -7.66 8.00 -13.98
C ILE A 178 -8.56 8.26 -15.17
N ASP A 179 -9.69 7.54 -15.25
CA ASP A 179 -10.73 7.66 -16.27
C ASP A 179 -10.18 7.69 -17.72
N ASN A 180 -9.06 7.01 -17.96
CA ASN A 180 -8.32 7.05 -19.24
C ASN A 180 -7.90 8.45 -19.72
N THR A 181 -7.82 9.43 -18.82
CA THR A 181 -7.58 10.84 -19.17
C THR A 181 -6.46 11.49 -18.37
N VAL A 182 -6.28 11.13 -17.10
CA VAL A 182 -5.27 11.76 -16.22
C VAL A 182 -4.24 10.73 -15.78
N LEU A 183 -2.97 10.94 -16.18
CA LEU A 183 -1.85 10.11 -15.76
C LEU A 183 -1.27 10.63 -14.44
N CYS A 184 -1.25 9.77 -13.42
CA CYS A 184 -0.58 10.00 -12.14
C CYS A 184 0.68 9.15 -12.07
N ILE A 185 1.82 9.77 -11.85
CA ILE A 185 3.12 9.14 -11.64
C ILE A 185 3.83 9.86 -10.52
N HIS A 186 4.72 9.17 -9.80
CA HIS A 186 5.66 9.85 -8.94
C HIS A 186 6.61 10.69 -9.79
N GLY A 187 6.92 11.87 -9.28
CA GLY A 187 7.92 12.74 -9.87
C GLY A 187 9.36 12.25 -9.62
N MET A 188 10.31 13.16 -9.84
CA MET A 188 11.73 12.95 -9.56
C MET A 188 12.18 13.84 -8.41
#